data_AF-A0A8K0M0S3-F1
#
_entry.id   AF-A0A8K0M0S3-F1
#
_cell.length_a   1.000
_cell.length_b   1.000
_cell.length_c   1.000
_cell.angle_alpha   90.00
_cell.angle_beta   90.00
_cell.angle_gamma   90.00
#
_symmetry.space_group_name_H-M   'P 1'
#
loop_
_entity.id
_entity.type
_entity.pdbx_description
1 polymer ?
#
loop_
_entity_poly.entity_id
_entity_poly.type
_entity_poly.pdbx_seq_one_letter_code
_entity_poly.pdbx_strand_id
1 'polypeptide(L)'
;EVEIESFETHRVDEANATVDILKWANGKQTWEPEWSLQHQVPMLIYKYWDSVDRRDAATGLDVYHVFRILERATPPRARKDDFRYQVQWVGYRVNVRV
;
A
#
# COMPACT_ATOMS: atom_id res chain seq x y z
N GLU A 1 -17.83 12.84 -4.78
CA GLU A 1 -16.84 11.78 -4.51
C GLU A 1 -17.51 10.45 -4.84
N VAL A 2 -16.83 9.53 -5.53
CA VAL A 2 -17.41 8.22 -5.88
C VAL A 2 -17.10 7.27 -4.73
N GLU A 3 -18.13 6.69 -4.11
CA GLU A 3 -17.96 5.69 -3.07
C GLU A 3 -17.50 4.37 -3.69
N ILE A 4 -16.40 3.81 -3.14
CA ILE A 4 -15.90 2.50 -3.56
C ILE A 4 -16.59 1.45 -2.70
N GLU A 5 -17.32 0.55 -3.35
CA GLU A 5 -18.16 -0.46 -2.69
C GLU A 5 -17.33 -1.67 -2.25
N SER A 6 -16.48 -2.19 -3.14
CA SER A 6 -15.66 -3.39 -2.88
C SER A 6 -14.42 -3.49 -3.77
N PHE A 7 -13.52 -4.39 -3.38
CA PHE A 7 -12.38 -4.86 -4.15
C PHE A 7 -12.54 -6.36 -4.42
N GLU A 8 -12.49 -6.75 -5.69
CA GLU A 8 -12.86 -8.10 -6.13
C GLU A 8 -11.64 -8.99 -6.37
N THR A 9 -10.61 -8.45 -7.02
CA THR A 9 -9.39 -9.20 -7.38
C THR A 9 -8.23 -8.25 -7.62
N HIS A 10 -7.03 -8.79 -7.81
CA HIS A 10 -5.80 -8.05 -8.09
C HIS A 10 -5.05 -8.67 -9.27
N ARG A 11 -4.17 -7.87 -9.87
CA ARG A 11 -3.17 -8.34 -10.84
C ARG A 11 -1.82 -7.73 -10.51
N VAL A 12 -0.77 -8.51 -10.69
CA VAL A 12 0.60 -8.13 -10.41
C VAL A 12 1.29 -7.71 -11.71
N ASP A 13 1.96 -6.56 -11.68
CA ASP A 13 2.97 -6.18 -12.66
C ASP A 13 4.34 -6.49 -12.07
N GLU A 14 4.89 -7.65 -12.43
CA GLU A 14 6.18 -8.14 -11.93
C GLU A 14 7.34 -7.25 -12.38
N ALA A 15 7.26 -6.62 -13.56
CA ALA A 15 8.33 -5.80 -14.10
C ALA A 15 8.54 -4.52 -13.27
N ASN A 16 7.45 -3.98 -12.72
CA ASN A 16 7.46 -2.76 -11.92
C ASN A 16 7.25 -3.03 -10.41
N ALA A 17 7.01 -4.29 -10.02
CA ALA A 17 6.61 -4.68 -8.67
C ALA A 17 5.40 -3.87 -8.13
N THR A 18 4.42 -3.61 -9.01
CA THR A 18 3.19 -2.87 -8.70
C THR A 18 1.97 -3.76 -8.80
N VAL A 19 0.87 -3.31 -8.21
CA VAL A 19 -0.40 -4.05 -8.19
C VAL A 19 -1.53 -3.11 -8.63
N ASP A 20 -2.39 -3.60 -9.50
CA ASP A 20 -3.71 -3.01 -9.74
C ASP A 20 -4.77 -3.86 -9.06
N ILE A 21 -5.81 -3.21 -8.52
CA ILE A 21 -6.97 -3.85 -7.91
C ILE A 21 -8.21 -3.56 -8.76
N LEU A 22 -9.04 -4.57 -8.98
CA LEU A 22 -10.34 -4.41 -9.59
C LEU A 22 -11.31 -3.86 -8.55
N LYS A 23 -11.68 -2.58 -8.66
CA LYS A 23 -12.69 -1.97 -7.81
C LYS A 23 -14.09 -2.08 -8.42
N TRP A 24 -15.09 -2.19 -7.57
CA TRP A 24 -16.49 -1.99 -7.91
C TRP A 24 -16.97 -0.65 -7.36
N ALA A 25 -17.51 0.20 -8.23
CA ALA A 25 -18.10 1.48 -7.84
C ALA A 25 -19.12 1.94 -8.89
N ASN A 26 -20.26 2.49 -8.46
CA ASN A 26 -21.31 2.99 -9.34
C ASN A 26 -21.78 1.95 -10.37
N GLY A 27 -21.89 0.68 -9.95
CA GLY A 27 -22.32 -0.41 -10.83
C GLY A 27 -21.32 -0.78 -11.94
N LYS A 28 -20.05 -0.35 -11.84
CA LYS A 28 -19.01 -0.65 -12.83
C LYS A 28 -17.72 -1.14 -12.17
N GLN A 29 -17.05 -2.07 -12.87
CA GLN A 29 -15.69 -2.50 -12.55
C GLN A 29 -14.64 -1.70 -13.31
N THR A 30 -13.59 -1.30 -12.60
CA THR A 30 -12.42 -0.61 -13.16
C THR A 30 -11.16 -1.05 -12.44
N TRP A 31 -10.06 -1.22 -13.18
CA TRP A 31 -8.74 -1.43 -12.60
C TRP A 31 -8.16 -0.11 -12.13
N GLU A 32 -7.66 -0.08 -10.91
CA GLU A 32 -7.01 1.08 -10.32
C GLU A 32 -5.71 0.68 -9.63
N PRO A 33 -4.67 1.53 -9.65
CA PRO A 33 -3.43 1.26 -8.95
C PRO A 33 -3.64 1.14 -7.43
N GLU A 34 -3.02 0.15 -6.80
CA GLU A 34 -3.04 -0.06 -5.34
C GLU A 34 -2.67 1.22 -4.59
N TRP A 35 -1.64 1.93 -5.06
CA TRP A 35 -1.20 3.20 -4.48
C TRP A 35 -2.33 4.25 -4.45
N SER A 36 -3.09 4.36 -5.54
CA SER A 36 -4.21 5.31 -5.65
C SER A 36 -5.33 4.94 -4.68
N LEU A 37 -5.63 3.66 -4.57
CA LEU A 37 -6.67 3.14 -3.66
C LEU A 37 -6.29 3.27 -2.19
N GLN A 38 -5.01 3.10 -1.84
CA GLN A 38 -4.54 3.34 -0.48
C GLN A 38 -4.66 4.81 -0.08
N HIS A 39 -4.55 5.74 -1.04
CA HIS A 39 -4.79 7.16 -0.81
C HIS A 39 -6.28 7.46 -0.59
N GLN A 40 -7.16 6.87 -1.39
CA GLN A 40 -8.60 7.14 -1.37
C GLN A 40 -9.33 6.42 -0.22
N VAL A 41 -9.10 5.12 -0.07
CA VAL A 41 -9.85 4.22 0.83
C VAL A 41 -8.90 3.27 1.58
N PRO A 42 -7.97 3.79 2.40
CA PRO A 42 -6.92 3.00 3.05
C PRO A 42 -7.48 1.81 3.84
N MET A 43 -8.56 2.00 4.59
CA MET A 43 -9.14 0.91 5.40
C MET A 43 -9.68 -0.23 4.55
N LEU A 44 -10.19 0.05 3.35
CA LEU A 44 -10.72 -0.99 2.46
C LEU A 44 -9.60 -1.79 1.81
N ILE A 45 -8.50 -1.14 1.41
CA ILE A 45 -7.38 -1.86 0.77
C ILE A 45 -6.72 -2.82 1.75
N TYR A 46 -6.60 -2.42 3.03
CA TYR A 46 -6.02 -3.31 4.02
C TYR A 46 -6.95 -4.48 4.38
N LYS A 47 -8.28 -4.25 4.42
CA LYS A 47 -9.24 -5.34 4.60
C LYS A 47 -9.20 -6.33 3.44
N TYR A 48 -9.07 -5.84 2.22
CA TYR A 48 -8.89 -6.67 1.05
C TYR A 48 -7.65 -7.57 1.19
N TRP A 49 -6.49 -6.99 1.49
CA TRP A 49 -5.27 -7.79 1.69
C TRP A 49 -5.38 -8.81 2.82
N ASP A 50 -5.98 -8.44 3.94
CA ASP A 50 -6.22 -9.38 5.04
C ASP A 50 -7.14 -10.54 4.64
N SER A 51 -7.97 -10.38 3.60
CA SER A 51 -8.86 -11.42 3.09
C SER A 51 -8.20 -12.38 2.07
N VAL A 52 -7.04 -12.03 1.51
CA VAL A 52 -6.34 -12.80 0.48
C VAL A 52 -4.92 -13.19 0.90
N ASP A 53 -4.75 -13.68 2.13
CA ASP A 53 -3.46 -14.13 2.70
C ASP A 53 -2.38 -13.05 2.88
N ARG A 54 -2.78 -11.77 2.91
CA ARG A 54 -1.91 -10.59 3.01
C ARG A 54 -1.14 -10.30 1.71
N ARG A 55 -0.76 -9.03 1.55
CA ARG A 55 -0.21 -8.48 0.30
C ARG A 55 1.05 -9.21 -0.19
N ASP A 56 1.96 -9.55 0.71
CA ASP A 56 3.20 -10.27 0.39
C ASP A 56 2.94 -11.69 -0.14
N ALA A 57 2.13 -12.48 0.57
CA ALA A 57 1.82 -13.83 0.14
C ALA A 57 0.94 -13.87 -1.13
N ALA A 58 -0.02 -12.93 -1.26
CA ALA A 58 -0.88 -12.84 -2.43
C ALA A 58 -0.13 -12.50 -3.73
N THR A 59 0.90 -11.65 -3.63
CA THR A 59 1.57 -11.08 -4.81
C THR A 59 2.91 -11.73 -5.13
N GLY A 60 3.56 -12.37 -4.15
CA GLY A 60 4.91 -12.92 -4.30
C GLY A 60 6.00 -11.86 -4.51
N LEU A 61 5.69 -10.57 -4.38
CA LEU A 61 6.64 -9.48 -4.59
C LEU A 61 7.58 -9.30 -3.38
N ASP A 62 8.88 -9.19 -3.64
CA ASP A 62 9.92 -8.89 -2.65
C ASP A 62 10.47 -7.45 -2.75
N VAL A 63 10.01 -6.68 -3.74
CA VAL A 63 10.31 -5.26 -3.92
C VAL A 63 9.16 -4.41 -3.39
N TYR A 64 9.50 -3.35 -2.65
CA TYR A 64 8.54 -2.46 -1.98
C TYR A 64 8.62 -1.04 -2.50
N HIS A 65 7.45 -0.41 -2.63
CA HIS A 65 7.31 0.99 -3.03
C HIS A 65 6.94 1.86 -1.84
N VAL A 66 7.59 3.03 -1.75
CA VAL A 66 7.29 4.04 -0.74
C VAL A 66 5.90 4.63 -1.01
N PHE A 67 5.00 4.54 -0.03
CA PHE A 67 3.72 5.26 -0.08
C PHE A 67 3.89 6.67 0.48
N ARG A 68 4.45 6.79 1.68
CA ARG A 68 4.79 8.08 2.30
C ARG A 68 5.94 7.97 3.30
N ILE A 69 6.67 9.07 3.46
CA ILE A 69 7.62 9.24 4.56
C ILE A 69 6.82 9.76 5.77
N LEU A 70 6.92 9.05 6.89
CA LEU A 70 6.22 9.36 8.14
C LEU A 70 7.06 10.29 9.03
N GLU A 71 8.33 9.94 9.21
CA GLU A 71 9.24 10.65 10.10
C GLU A 71 10.66 10.58 9.56
N ARG A 72 11.44 11.64 9.79
CA ARG A 72 12.89 11.63 9.62
C ARG A 72 13.54 11.66 11.00
N ALA A 73 14.34 10.66 11.32
CA ALA A 73 15.09 10.56 12.56
C ALA A 73 16.60 10.71 12.30
N THR A 74 17.29 11.34 13.23
CA THR A 74 18.76 11.32 13.30
C THR A 74 19.16 10.39 14.44
N PRO A 75 19.81 9.24 14.15
CA PRO A 75 20.23 8.31 15.20
C PRO A 75 21.14 8.98 16.25
N PRO A 76 21.10 8.57 17.52
CA PRO A 76 22.09 9.00 18.51
C PRO A 76 23.49 8.60 18.02
N ARG A 77 24.42 9.57 17.95
CA ARG A 77 25.80 9.43 17.42
C ARG A 77 25.91 9.27 15.90
N ALA A 78 24.86 9.64 15.14
CA ALA A 78 24.93 9.75 13.70
C ALA A 78 26.03 10.73 13.26
N ARG A 79 26.70 10.43 12.14
CA ARG A 79 27.59 11.39 11.47
C ARG A 79 26.76 12.55 10.91
N LYS A 80 27.42 13.65 10.59
CA LYS A 80 26.79 14.72 9.79
C LYS A 80 26.22 14.07 8.52
N ASP A 81 24.93 14.30 8.27
CA ASP A 81 24.15 13.81 7.13
C ASP A 81 23.69 12.33 7.17
N ASP A 82 23.79 11.64 8.32
CA ASP A 82 23.18 10.31 8.50
C ASP A 82 21.74 10.43 9.05
N PHE A 83 20.77 10.16 8.16
CA PHE A 83 19.34 10.23 8.44
C PHE A 83 18.68 8.87 8.22
N ARG A 84 17.70 8.55 9.05
CA ARG A 84 16.78 7.42 8.85
C ARG A 84 15.38 7.94 8.61
N TYR A 85 14.65 7.24 7.76
CA TYR A 85 13.26 7.57 7.46
C TYR A 85 12.36 6.44 7.92
N GLN A 86 11.34 6.77 8.70
CA GLN A 86 10.22 5.88 8.91
C GLN A 86 9.30 6.02 7.69
N VAL A 87 9.07 4.90 7.01
CA VAL A 87 8.31 4.85 5.76
C VAL A 87 7.05 4.02 5.96
N GLN A 88 5.95 4.48 5.37
CA GLN A 88 4.83 3.61 5.06
C GLN A 88 4.99 3.06 3.65
N TRP A 89 4.85 1.76 3.51
CA TRP A 89 4.92 1.05 2.23
C TRP A 89 3.54 0.93 1.59
N VAL A 90 3.52 0.86 0.26
CA VAL A 90 2.30 0.58 -0.51
C VAL A 90 1.75 -0.79 -0.11
N GLY A 91 0.45 -0.87 0.20
CA GLY A 91 -0.23 -2.08 0.66
C GLY A 91 -0.13 -2.37 2.16
N TYR A 92 0.65 -1.59 2.90
CA TYR A 92 0.88 -1.85 4.33
C TYR A 92 0.35 -0.72 5.24
N ARG A 93 -0.28 -1.14 6.34
CA ARG A 93 -0.72 -0.25 7.42
C ARG A 93 0.49 0.38 8.11
N VAL A 94 0.33 1.59 8.65
CA VAL A 94 1.30 2.11 9.61
C VAL A 94 1.18 1.31 10.90
N ASN A 95 2.28 0.70 11.33
CA ASN A 95 2.37 0.15 12.68
C ASN A 95 2.48 1.31 13.66
N VAL A 96 1.35 1.68 14.26
CA VAL A 96 1.33 2.60 15.40
C VAL A 96 1.78 1.80 16.62
N ARG A 97 2.89 2.20 17.24
CA ARG A 97 3.22 1.70 18.58
C ARG A 97 2.20 2.32 19.54
N VAL A 98 1.35 1.49 20.14
CA VAL A 98 0.45 1.86 21.25
C VAL A 98 1.24 1.82 22.55
#